data_AF-A0A1H0EJP0-F1
#
_entry.id   AF-A0A1H0EJP0-F1
#
_cell.length_a   1.000
_cell.length_b   1.000
_cell.length_c   1.000
_cell.angle_alpha   90.00
_cell.angle_beta   90.00
_cell.angle_gamma   90.00
#
_symmetry.space_group_name_H-M   'P 1'
#
loop_
_entity.id
_entity.type
_entity.pdbx_description
1 polymer ?
#
loop_
_entity_poly.entity_id
_entity_poly.type
_entity_poly.pdbx_seq_one_letter_code
_entity_poly.pdbx_strand_id
1 'polypeptide(L)' 'TTDENGRGLFLVSQLSRRWGSRPIPGGKVVWAEESLAAEG' A
#
# COMPACT_ATOMS: atom_id res chain seq x y z
N THR A 1 -8.65 16.91 -0.16
CA THR A 1 -8.09 15.56 -0.03
C THR A 1 -6.92 15.47 -0.98
N THR A 2 -5.71 15.41 -0.44
CA THR A 2 -4.50 15.24 -1.26
C THR A 2 -4.53 13.81 -1.76
N ASP A 3 -5.24 13.59 -2.87
CA ASP A 3 -4.91 12.51 -3.78
C ASP A 3 -3.58 12.97 -4.39
N GLU A 4 -2.47 12.31 -4.09
CA GLU A 4 -1.18 12.58 -4.73
C GLU A 4 -1.27 12.24 -6.23
N ASN A 5 -2.10 12.93 -7.01
CA ASN A 5 -2.41 12.66 -8.40
C ASN A 5 -2.73 11.16 -8.68
N GLY A 6 -3.35 10.44 -7.73
CA GLY A 6 -3.60 9.00 -7.85
C GLY A 6 -2.36 8.10 -7.75
N ARG A 7 -1.19 8.64 -7.36
CA ARG A 7 0.08 7.90 -7.27
C ARG A 7 0.23 7.07 -6.00
N GLY A 8 -0.66 7.20 -5.01
CA GLY A 8 -0.56 6.41 -3.77
C GLY A 8 -0.49 4.90 -4.02
N LEU A 9 -1.30 4.38 -4.96
CA LEU A 9 -1.24 2.97 -5.35
C LEU A 9 0.02 2.61 -6.15
N PHE A 10 0.56 3.56 -6.92
CA PHE A 10 1.84 3.39 -7.61
C PHE A 10 2.98 3.27 -6.60
N LEU A 11 3.00 4.09 -5.56
CA LEU A 11 4.02 3.99 -4.51
C LEU A 11 3.92 2.68 -3.73
N VAL A 12 2.69 2.26 -3.37
CA VAL A 12 2.47 0.96 -2.70
C VAL A 12 2.96 -0.20 -3.58
N SER A 13 2.72 -0.16 -4.89
CA SER A 13 3.16 -1.24 -5.80
C SER A 13 4.67 -1.31 -5.99
N GLN A 14 5.37 -0.16 -5.96
CA GLN A 14 6.83 -0.12 -6.08
C GLN A 14 7.55 -0.53 -4.80
N LEU A 15 6.94 -0.27 -3.64
CA LEU A 15 7.58 -0.46 -2.34
C LEU A 15 7.22 -1.77 -1.65
N SER A 16 6.18 -2.48 -2.10
CA SER A 16 5.69 -3.68 -1.42
C SER A 16 6.09 -4.95 -2.16
N ARG A 17 6.50 -6.01 -1.45
CA ARG A 17 6.69 -7.36 -2.06
C ARG A 17 5.40 -7.94 -2.59
N ARG A 18 4.35 -7.82 -1.78
CA ARG A 18 2.97 -8.17 -2.13
C ARG A 18 2.08 -7.13 -1.52
N TRP A 19 0.99 -6.82 -2.20
CA TRP A 19 0.02 -5.89 -1.68
C TRP A 19 -1.36 -6.21 -2.24
N GLY A 20 -2.38 -5.66 -1.60
CA GLY A 20 -3.74 -5.74 -2.09
C GLY A 20 -4.59 -4.61 -1.54
N SER A 21 -5.75 -4.44 -2.16
CA SER A 21 -6.76 -3.51 -1.68
C SER A 21 -8.13 -4.16 -1.71
N ARG A 22 -8.95 -3.83 -0.71
CA ARG A 22 -10.35 -4.26 -0.65
C ARG A 22 -11.23 -3.05 -0.33
N PRO A 23 -12.20 -2.68 -1.20
CA PRO A 23 -13.16 -1.65 -0.88
C PRO A 23 -14.02 -2.10 0.30
N ILE A 24 -14.39 -1.14 1.15
CA ILE A 24 -15.32 -1.34 2.28
C ILE A 24 -16.31 -0.16 2.29
N PRO A 25 -17.49 -0.30 2.92
CA PRO A 25 -18.35 0.85 3.16
C PRO A 25 -17.57 1.98 3.85
N GLY A 26 -17.61 3.18 3.27
CA GLY A 26 -16.89 4.35 3.80
C GLY A 26 -15.38 4.41 3.48
N GLY A 27 -14.82 3.46 2.71
CA GLY A 27 -13.40 3.55 2.32
C GLY A 27 -12.80 2.30 1.69
N LYS A 28 -11.54 2.02 2.03
CA LYS A 28 -10.79 0.85 1.56
C LYS A 28 -9.79 0.40 2.62
N VAL A 29 -9.52 -0.89 2.66
CA VAL A 29 -8.38 -1.46 3.37
C VAL A 29 -7.27 -1.69 2.34
N VAL A 30 -6.06 -1.28 2.66
CA VAL A 30 -4.83 -1.57 1.90
C VAL A 30 -3.90 -2.38 2.81
N TRP A 31 -3.31 -3.45 2.30
CA TRP A 31 -2.29 -4.23 3.00
C TRP A 31 -1.06 -4.40 2.12
N ALA A 32 0.11 -4.51 2.76
CA ALA A 32 1.40 -4.72 2.13
C ALA A 32 2.22 -5.71 2.95
N GLU A 33 2.93 -6.60 2.27
CA GLU A 33 3.92 -7.50 2.84
C GLU A 33 5.31 -6.93 2.53
N GLU A 34 6.12 -6.76 3.57
CA GLU A 34 7.50 -6.28 3.46
C GLU A 34 8.46 -7.20 4.20
N SER A 35 9.70 -7.28 3.71
CA SER A 35 10.73 -7.95 4.48
C SER A 35 11.13 -7.06 5.64
N LEU A 36 10.98 -7.58 6.84
CA LEU A 36 11.71 -7.06 7.97
C LEU A 36 13.17 -7.42 7.72
N ALA A 37 14.02 -6.43 7.49
CA ALA A 37 15.45 -6.66 7.53
C ALA A 37 15.78 -7.27 8.90
N ALA A 38 16.50 -8.38 8.92
CA ALA A 38 17.12 -8.80 10.18
C ALA A 38 18.13 -7.71 10.54
N GLU A 39 17.92 -7.05 11.67
CA GLU A 39 18.93 -6.14 12.21
C GLU A 39 20.23 -6.93 12.39
N GLY A 40 21.27 -6.49 11.69
CA GLY A 40 22.64 -6.96 11.87
C GLY A 40 23.39 -6.07 12.84
#